data_AF-A0A0P4W436-F1
#
_entry.id   AF-A0A0P4W436-F1
#
_cell.length_a   1.000
_cell.length_b   1.000
_cell.length_c   1.000
_cell.angle_alpha   90.00
_cell.angle_beta   90.00
_cell.angle_gamma   90.00
#
_symmetry.space_group_name_H-M   'P 1'
#
loop_
_entity.id
_entity.type
_entity.pdbx_description
1 polymer ?
#
loop_
_entity_poly.entity_id
_entity_poly.type
_entity_poly.pdbx_seq_one_letter_code
_entity_poly.pdbx_strand_id
1 'polypeptide(L)'
;MYVLYNWWWRQVAVGWWWVFCLVIVAMYRGSLIAHLTAPRNPSPLNTLAQLRAVGGATWGLEGGYGVGWDWFKFNSNPEVKKMFSVMQVTPREEQLQQVLSAPHAFFTWKYYIQTVMAVLYTDADGRHPFHIGTEELLLGQSGWGVRCVLGKLR
;
A
#
# COMPACT_ATOMS: atom_id res chain seq x y z
N MET A 1 17.96 45.82 -51.85
CA MET A 1 18.18 45.78 -50.38
C MET A 1 17.11 44.98 -49.63
N TYR A 2 15.83 45.01 -50.01
CA TYR A 2 14.76 44.21 -49.37
C TYR A 2 14.89 42.68 -49.48
N VAL A 3 15.51 42.16 -50.54
CA VAL A 3 15.65 40.70 -50.76
C VAL A 3 16.64 40.06 -49.78
N LEU A 4 17.69 40.77 -49.36
CA LEU A 4 18.68 40.31 -48.37
C LEU A 4 18.11 40.28 -46.94
N TYR A 5 17.32 41.29 -46.58
CA TYR A 5 16.60 41.32 -45.29
C TYR A 5 15.64 40.13 -45.17
N ASN A 6 14.97 39.79 -46.29
CA ASN A 6 14.01 38.69 -46.36
C ASN A 6 14.63 37.30 -46.18
N TRP A 7 15.93 37.17 -46.39
CA TRP A 7 16.65 35.90 -46.29
C TRP A 7 17.11 35.63 -44.85
N TRP A 8 17.53 36.68 -44.14
CA TRP A 8 18.02 36.57 -42.77
C TRP A 8 16.91 36.22 -41.77
N TRP A 9 15.73 36.86 -41.87
CA TRP A 9 14.62 36.53 -40.96
C TRP A 9 14.09 35.10 -41.14
N ARG A 10 14.16 34.56 -42.38
CA ARG A 10 13.76 33.17 -42.66
C ARG A 10 14.64 32.17 -41.93
N GLN A 11 15.94 32.42 -41.87
CA GLN A 11 16.87 31.55 -41.14
C GLN A 11 16.64 31.59 -39.63
N VAL A 12 16.35 32.77 -39.08
CA VAL A 12 16.00 32.92 -37.66
C VAL A 12 14.68 32.21 -37.34
N ALA A 13 13.67 32.34 -38.21
CA ALA A 13 12.39 31.65 -38.04
C ALA A 13 12.53 30.12 -38.09
N VAL A 14 13.34 29.60 -39.04
CA VAL A 14 13.63 28.16 -39.14
C VAL A 14 14.42 27.69 -37.93
N GLY A 15 15.46 28.42 -37.49
CA GLY A 15 16.23 28.10 -36.30
C GLY A 15 15.37 28.06 -35.03
N TRP A 16 14.49 29.05 -34.84
CA TRP A 16 13.55 29.09 -33.72
C TRP A 16 12.56 27.91 -33.76
N TRP A 17 12.05 27.58 -34.94
CA TRP A 17 11.18 26.42 -35.12
C TRP A 17 11.86 25.10 -34.74
N TRP A 18 13.13 24.93 -35.14
CA TRP A 18 13.91 23.75 -34.75
C TRP A 18 14.11 23.65 -33.24
N VAL A 19 14.45 24.76 -32.57
CA VAL A 19 14.58 24.79 -31.10
C VAL A 19 13.26 24.45 -30.42
N PHE A 20 12.16 25.02 -30.90
CA PHE A 20 10.83 24.74 -30.36
C PHE A 20 10.46 23.25 -30.47
N CYS A 21 10.71 22.64 -31.64
CA CYS A 21 10.47 21.20 -31.84
C CYS A 21 11.33 20.35 -30.90
N LEU A 22 12.60 20.68 -30.72
CA LEU A 22 13.50 19.95 -29.82
C LEU A 22 13.05 20.02 -28.36
N VAL A 23 12.59 21.19 -27.90
CA VAL A 23 12.08 21.38 -26.54
C VAL A 23 10.82 20.52 -26.32
N ILE A 24 9.88 20.52 -27.26
CA ILE A 24 8.66 19.71 -27.17
C ILE A 24 8.99 18.22 -27.12
N VAL A 25 9.89 17.75 -28.00
CA VAL A 25 10.29 16.33 -28.03
C VAL A 25 10.97 15.93 -26.73
N ALA A 26 11.83 16.79 -26.17
CA ALA A 26 12.49 16.53 -24.89
C ALA A 26 11.48 16.45 -23.73
N MET A 27 10.52 17.37 -23.67
CA MET A 27 9.45 17.35 -22.66
C MET A 27 8.57 16.10 -22.79
N TYR A 28 8.11 15.78 -24.01
CA TYR A 28 7.28 14.60 -24.26
C TYR A 28 8.00 13.30 -23.89
N ARG A 29 9.28 13.17 -24.26
CA ARG A 29 10.11 12.03 -23.86
C ARG A 29 10.27 11.96 -22.35
N GLY A 30 10.52 13.08 -21.67
CA GLY A 30 10.63 13.14 -20.20
C GLY A 30 9.34 12.67 -19.51
N SER A 31 8.18 13.19 -19.93
CA SER A 31 6.89 12.79 -19.38
C SER A 31 6.55 11.32 -19.65
N LEU A 32 6.87 10.82 -20.84
CA LEU A 32 6.63 9.42 -21.20
C LEU A 32 7.50 8.48 -20.36
N ILE A 33 8.81 8.78 -20.23
CA ILE A 33 9.73 7.98 -19.41
C ILE A 33 9.23 7.96 -17.97
N ALA A 34 8.88 9.11 -17.40
CA ALA A 34 8.36 9.17 -16.03
C ALA A 34 7.11 8.27 -15.85
N HIS A 35 6.18 8.31 -16.79
CA HIS A 35 4.98 7.47 -16.74
C HIS A 35 5.29 5.97 -16.88
N LEU A 36 6.23 5.59 -17.76
CA LEU A 36 6.63 4.19 -17.97
C LEU A 36 7.47 3.64 -16.82
N THR A 37 8.25 4.49 -16.15
CA THR A 37 9.05 4.10 -14.99
C THR A 37 8.25 4.03 -13.70
N ALA A 38 7.07 4.65 -13.64
CA ALA A 38 6.22 4.59 -12.47
C ALA A 38 5.67 3.16 -12.30
N PRO A 39 6.01 2.44 -11.21
CA PRO A 39 5.47 1.12 -10.98
C PRO A 39 3.95 1.24 -10.80
N ARG A 40 3.20 0.46 -11.59
CA ARG A 40 1.75 0.37 -11.45
C ARG A 40 1.45 -0.46 -10.21
N ASN A 41 1.31 0.19 -9.06
CA ASN A 41 0.85 -0.51 -7.86
C ASN A 41 -0.57 -1.06 -8.11
N PRO A 42 -0.83 -2.35 -7.81
CA PRO A 42 -2.18 -2.89 -7.90
C PRO A 42 -3.10 -2.10 -6.97
N SER A 43 -4.39 -2.00 -7.35
CA SER A 43 -5.37 -1.28 -6.55
C SER A 43 -5.42 -1.91 -5.14
N PRO A 44 -5.17 -1.13 -4.08
CA PRO A 44 -5.13 -1.67 -2.74
C PRO A 44 -6.50 -2.20 -2.32
N LEU A 45 -6.53 -3.43 -1.79
CA LEU A 45 -7.72 -4.02 -1.20
C LEU A 45 -7.98 -3.34 0.15
N ASN A 46 -8.81 -2.30 0.12
CA ASN A 46 -9.02 -1.44 1.28
C ASN A 46 -10.26 -1.80 2.09
N THR A 47 -11.16 -2.60 1.53
CA THR A 47 -12.41 -2.98 2.19
C THR A 47 -12.60 -4.49 2.20
N LEU A 48 -13.34 -4.96 3.21
CA LEU A 48 -13.73 -6.37 3.33
C LEU A 48 -14.50 -6.86 2.08
N ALA A 49 -15.35 -5.99 1.52
CA ALA A 49 -16.14 -6.28 0.33
C ALA A 49 -15.25 -6.47 -0.92
N GLN A 50 -14.23 -5.64 -1.09
CA GLN A 50 -13.26 -5.78 -2.19
C GLN A 50 -12.42 -7.04 -2.03
N LEU A 51 -12.00 -7.38 -0.81
CA LEU A 51 -11.23 -8.59 -0.54
C LEU A 51 -12.00 -9.84 -0.95
N ARG A 52 -13.32 -9.87 -0.70
CA ARG A 52 -14.19 -10.96 -1.15
C ARG A 52 -14.42 -10.98 -2.66
N ALA A 53 -14.53 -9.81 -3.29
CA ALA A 53 -14.80 -9.68 -4.72
C ALA A 53 -13.65 -10.21 -5.59
N VAL A 54 -12.41 -10.17 -5.10
CA VAL A 54 -11.23 -10.69 -5.82
C VAL A 54 -11.34 -12.19 -6.08
N GLY A 55 -12.01 -12.95 -5.19
CA GLY A 55 -12.19 -14.40 -5.32
C GLY A 55 -10.87 -15.18 -5.20
N GLY A 56 -10.86 -16.26 -4.43
CA GLY A 56 -9.68 -17.13 -4.29
C GLY A 56 -8.62 -16.67 -3.28
N ALA A 57 -8.78 -15.49 -2.66
CA ALA A 57 -7.99 -15.14 -1.49
C ALA A 57 -8.45 -15.97 -0.28
N THR A 58 -7.52 -16.66 0.36
CA THR A 58 -7.77 -17.33 1.65
C THR A 58 -7.63 -16.31 2.76
N TRP A 59 -8.33 -16.50 3.89
CA TRP A 59 -8.24 -15.59 5.02
C TRP A 59 -8.07 -16.30 6.35
N GLY A 60 -7.21 -15.71 7.19
CA GLY A 60 -6.83 -16.24 8.48
C GLY A 60 -7.05 -15.23 9.60
N LEU A 61 -7.35 -15.74 10.79
CA LEU A 61 -7.37 -14.96 12.02
C LEU A 61 -6.36 -15.53 13.00
N GLU A 62 -5.70 -14.63 13.71
CA GLU A 62 -4.73 -15.00 14.73
C GLU A 62 -5.45 -15.56 15.96
N GLY A 63 -5.34 -16.88 16.17
CA GLY A 63 -5.86 -17.55 17.35
C GLY A 63 -7.39 -17.62 17.43
N GLY A 64 -7.91 -18.67 18.08
CA GLY A 64 -9.34 -18.88 18.29
C GLY A 64 -9.94 -18.11 19.48
N TYR A 65 -9.31 -17.01 19.88
CA TYR A 65 -9.62 -16.30 21.12
C TYR A 65 -9.37 -14.79 21.02
N GLY A 66 -10.02 -14.01 21.88
CA GLY A 66 -9.85 -12.57 21.98
C GLY A 66 -10.91 -11.74 21.27
N VAL A 67 -10.79 -10.41 21.38
CA VAL A 67 -11.79 -9.44 20.89
C VAL A 67 -12.05 -9.60 19.39
N GLY A 68 -11.03 -9.93 18.60
CA GLY A 68 -11.19 -10.17 17.16
C GLY A 68 -12.08 -11.37 16.86
N TRP A 69 -11.83 -12.50 17.53
CA TRP A 69 -12.63 -13.72 17.40
C TRP A 69 -14.09 -13.50 17.81
N ASP A 70 -14.30 -12.89 18.97
CA ASP A 70 -15.63 -12.60 19.48
C ASP A 70 -16.38 -11.62 18.58
N TRP A 71 -15.70 -10.61 18.03
CA TRP A 71 -16.31 -9.70 17.08
C TRP A 71 -16.82 -10.44 15.84
N PHE A 72 -16.01 -11.30 15.21
CA PHE A 72 -16.48 -12.07 14.05
C PHE A 72 -17.67 -12.98 14.39
N LYS A 73 -17.68 -13.57 15.60
CA LYS A 73 -18.75 -14.46 16.06
C LYS A 73 -20.06 -13.73 16.38
N PHE A 74 -19.98 -12.59 17.05
CA PHE A 74 -21.14 -11.82 17.52
C PHE A 74 -21.60 -10.73 16.53
N ASN A 75 -20.86 -10.47 15.45
CA ASN A 75 -21.26 -9.49 14.45
C ASN A 75 -22.61 -9.87 13.82
N SER A 76 -23.52 -8.89 13.71
CA SER A 76 -24.86 -9.08 13.14
C SER A 76 -24.86 -9.14 11.61
N ASN A 77 -23.80 -8.67 10.95
CA ASN A 77 -23.73 -8.63 9.49
C ASN A 77 -23.61 -10.05 8.88
N PRO A 78 -24.57 -10.49 8.03
CA PRO A 78 -24.54 -11.82 7.42
C PRO A 78 -23.32 -12.05 6.52
N GLU A 79 -22.76 -10.98 5.92
CA GLU A 79 -21.60 -11.09 5.05
C GLU A 79 -20.32 -11.42 5.84
N VAL A 80 -20.20 -10.88 7.05
CA VAL A 80 -19.07 -11.15 7.95
C VAL A 80 -19.16 -12.58 8.49
N LYS A 81 -20.36 -13.07 8.80
CA LYS A 81 -20.55 -14.48 9.24
C LYS A 81 -20.17 -15.49 8.16
N LYS A 82 -20.52 -15.23 6.90
CA LYS A 82 -20.09 -16.08 5.77
C LYS A 82 -18.57 -16.11 5.66
N MET A 83 -17.92 -14.95 5.78
CA MET A 83 -16.46 -14.87 5.75
C MET A 83 -15.82 -15.67 6.90
N PHE A 84 -16.37 -15.55 8.11
CA PHE A 84 -15.90 -16.29 9.29
C PHE A 84 -15.98 -17.81 9.10
N SER A 85 -16.99 -18.32 8.40
CA SER A 85 -17.13 -19.78 8.17
C SER A 85 -16.03 -20.40 7.31
N VAL A 86 -15.34 -19.60 6.49
CA VAL A 86 -14.27 -20.05 5.57
C VAL A 86 -12.88 -19.69 6.14
N MET A 87 -12.83 -19.04 7.31
CA MET A 87 -11.60 -18.52 7.90
C MET A 87 -10.76 -19.62 8.55
N GLN A 88 -9.45 -19.59 8.31
CA GLN A 88 -8.50 -20.51 8.92
C GLN A 88 -7.93 -19.94 10.20
N VAL A 89 -7.87 -20.75 11.26
CA VAL A 89 -7.23 -20.37 12.52
C VAL A 89 -5.87 -21.05 12.57
N THR A 90 -4.84 -20.26 12.37
CA THR A 90 -3.46 -20.72 12.20
C THR A 90 -2.55 -19.82 13.04
N PRO A 91 -1.39 -20.29 13.53
CA PRO A 91 -0.41 -19.44 14.18
C PRO A 91 0.02 -18.26 13.30
N ARG A 92 0.38 -17.16 13.94
CA ARG A 92 0.69 -15.88 13.27
C ARG A 92 1.83 -16.01 12.27
N GLU A 93 2.89 -16.71 12.63
CA GLU A 93 4.11 -16.86 11.83
C GLU A 93 3.80 -17.61 10.52
N GLU A 94 2.98 -18.64 10.61
CA GLU A 94 2.51 -19.41 9.46
C GLU A 94 1.58 -18.56 8.56
N GLN A 95 0.70 -17.73 9.15
CA GLN A 95 -0.12 -16.80 8.37
C GLN A 95 0.73 -15.78 7.62
N LEU A 96 1.77 -15.23 8.25
CA LEU A 96 2.70 -14.31 7.59
C LEU A 96 3.42 -14.99 6.41
N GLN A 97 3.84 -16.25 6.56
CA GLN A 97 4.43 -17.03 5.46
C GLN A 97 3.42 -17.33 4.33
N GLN A 98 2.16 -17.57 4.68
CA GLN A 98 1.08 -17.79 3.70
C GLN A 98 0.80 -16.53 2.87
N VAL A 99 0.84 -15.34 3.48
CA VAL A 99 0.65 -14.06 2.77
C VAL A 99 1.79 -13.80 1.77
N LEU A 100 3.00 -14.25 2.09
CA LEU A 100 4.16 -14.12 1.19
C LEU A 100 4.13 -15.11 0.02
N SER A 101 3.52 -16.29 0.21
CA SER A 101 3.55 -17.40 -0.77
C SER A 101 2.30 -17.49 -1.63
N ALA A 102 1.14 -17.09 -1.10
CA ALA A 102 -0.16 -17.21 -1.74
C ALA A 102 -0.99 -15.94 -1.52
N PRO A 103 -2.03 -15.67 -2.33
CA PRO A 103 -3.01 -14.63 -2.04
C PRO A 103 -3.78 -15.01 -0.77
N HIS A 104 -3.25 -14.61 0.38
CA HIS A 104 -3.82 -14.81 1.70
C HIS A 104 -3.95 -13.46 2.42
N ALA A 105 -5.08 -13.24 3.07
CA ALA A 105 -5.32 -12.07 3.91
C ALA A 105 -5.42 -12.49 5.37
N PHE A 106 -4.57 -11.94 6.21
CA PHE A 106 -4.58 -12.23 7.64
C PHE A 106 -5.19 -11.04 8.40
N PHE A 107 -6.00 -11.33 9.41
CA PHE A 107 -6.61 -10.34 10.28
C PHE A 107 -5.89 -10.33 11.64
N THR A 108 -5.29 -9.20 11.98
CA THR A 108 -4.76 -8.92 13.34
C THR A 108 -4.74 -7.41 13.59
N TRP A 109 -4.18 -6.98 14.71
CA TRP A 109 -4.17 -5.59 15.15
C TRP A 109 -3.35 -4.68 14.21
N LYS A 110 -3.93 -3.55 13.78
CA LYS A 110 -3.32 -2.63 12.81
C LYS A 110 -1.91 -2.18 13.21
N TYR A 111 -1.73 -1.65 14.42
CA TYR A 111 -0.43 -1.16 14.91
C TYR A 111 0.61 -2.27 15.05
N TYR A 112 0.16 -3.49 15.33
CA TYR A 112 1.04 -4.64 15.40
C TYR A 112 1.55 -5.00 13.99
N ILE A 113 0.69 -5.07 12.99
CA ILE A 113 1.11 -5.33 11.60
C ILE A 113 2.04 -4.22 11.11
N GLN A 114 1.71 -2.96 11.41
CA GLN A 114 2.55 -1.82 11.03
C GLN A 114 3.96 -1.92 11.61
N THR A 115 4.09 -2.30 12.89
CA THR A 115 5.41 -2.47 13.52
C THR A 115 6.15 -3.69 12.95
N VAL A 116 5.48 -4.82 12.75
CA VAL A 116 6.07 -6.01 12.11
C VAL A 116 6.57 -5.70 10.70
N MET A 117 5.77 -5.00 9.89
CA MET A 117 6.15 -4.57 8.56
C MET A 117 7.37 -3.64 8.60
N ALA A 118 7.32 -2.62 9.46
CA ALA A 118 8.40 -1.65 9.61
C ALA A 118 9.72 -2.27 10.06
N VAL A 119 9.67 -3.28 10.94
CA VAL A 119 10.88 -3.89 11.54
C VAL A 119 11.43 -5.04 10.70
N LEU A 120 10.56 -5.88 10.12
CA LEU A 120 10.99 -7.14 9.49
C LEU A 120 10.97 -7.12 7.95
N TYR A 121 10.17 -6.24 7.33
CA TYR A 121 9.87 -6.35 5.90
C TYR A 121 10.09 -5.06 5.10
N THR A 122 10.41 -3.95 5.77
CA THR A 122 10.76 -2.70 5.10
C THR A 122 12.24 -2.74 4.69
N ASP A 123 12.47 -2.71 3.38
CA ASP A 123 13.80 -2.59 2.79
C ASP A 123 14.40 -1.19 3.02
N ALA A 124 15.70 -1.01 2.78
CA ALA A 124 16.38 0.29 2.86
C ALA A 124 15.72 1.37 1.97
N ASP A 125 15.06 0.94 0.89
CA ASP A 125 14.29 1.78 -0.04
C ASP A 125 12.86 2.09 0.45
N GLY A 126 12.48 1.64 1.66
CA GLY A 126 11.15 1.85 2.23
C GLY A 126 10.05 0.98 1.63
N ARG A 127 10.40 -0.03 0.84
CA ARG A 127 9.44 -0.94 0.17
C ARG A 127 9.18 -2.16 1.03
N HIS A 128 7.92 -2.59 1.08
CA HIS A 128 7.50 -3.81 1.76
C HIS A 128 6.45 -4.55 0.91
N PRO A 129 6.42 -5.90 0.92
CA PRO A 129 5.49 -6.69 0.10
C PRO A 129 4.05 -6.69 0.62
N PHE A 130 3.81 -6.14 1.82
CA PHE A 130 2.50 -6.13 2.46
C PHE A 130 1.73 -4.84 2.20
N HIS A 131 0.41 -4.93 2.12
CA HIS A 131 -0.50 -3.78 2.10
C HIS A 131 -1.47 -3.89 3.26
N ILE A 132 -1.64 -2.79 4.02
CA ILE A 132 -2.60 -2.70 5.11
C ILE A 132 -3.83 -1.94 4.59
N GLY A 133 -5.00 -2.59 4.66
CA GLY A 133 -6.27 -1.96 4.29
C GLY A 133 -6.55 -0.69 5.10
N THR A 134 -7.21 0.28 4.49
CA THR A 134 -7.59 1.54 5.16
C THR A 134 -8.74 1.34 6.15
N GLU A 135 -9.62 0.36 5.92
CA GLU A 135 -10.73 0.03 6.82
C GLU A 135 -10.23 -0.59 8.13
N GLU A 136 -10.56 0.08 9.25
CA GLU A 136 -10.34 -0.46 10.60
C GLU A 136 -11.60 -1.19 11.06
N LEU A 137 -11.51 -2.52 11.16
CA LEU A 137 -12.63 -3.36 11.58
C LEU A 137 -12.87 -3.30 13.10
N LEU A 138 -11.82 -3.04 13.86
CA LEU A 138 -11.80 -3.05 15.32
C LEU A 138 -11.05 -1.82 15.83
N LEU A 139 -11.79 -0.91 16.45
CA LEU A 139 -11.23 0.20 17.21
C LEU A 139 -10.78 -0.34 18.58
N GLY A 140 -9.50 -0.66 18.71
CA GLY A 140 -8.92 -1.16 19.95
C GLY A 140 -7.44 -0.84 20.05
N GLN A 141 -7.12 0.32 20.63
CA GLN A 141 -5.78 0.63 21.09
C GLN A 141 -5.66 0.20 22.54
N SER A 142 -5.03 -0.95 22.80
CA SER A 142 -4.72 -1.32 24.18
C SER A 142 -3.35 -0.77 24.55
N GLY A 143 -3.33 0.14 25.50
CA GLY A 143 -2.13 0.57 26.21
C GLY A 143 -2.40 0.68 27.71
N TRP A 144 -1.35 0.55 28.52
CA TRP A 144 -1.24 1.29 29.77
C TRP A 144 0.24 1.54 30.10
N GLY A 145 0.55 2.76 30.54
CA GLY A 145 1.85 3.15 31.06
C GLY A 145 1.74 3.47 32.53
N VAL A 146 2.72 3.06 33.34
CA VAL A 146 2.75 3.43 34.75
C VAL A 146 4.13 3.99 35.10
N ARG A 147 4.11 5.05 35.92
CA ARG A 147 5.25 5.91 36.29
C ARG A 147 6.48 5.10 36.69
N CYS A 148 7.63 5.46 36.10
CA CYS A 148 8.93 5.08 36.63
C CYS A 148 9.15 5.85 37.95
N VAL A 149 9.13 5.13 39.08
CA VAL A 149 9.51 5.73 40.36
C VAL A 149 11.04 5.85 40.35
N LEU A 150 11.56 7.01 39.97
CA LEU A 150 12.92 7.39 40.29
C LEU A 150 12.99 7.62 41.81
N GLY A 151 13.32 6.57 42.57
CA GLY A 151 13.48 6.57 44.02
C GLY A 151 14.78 5.85 44.44
N LYS A 152 15.76 6.65 44.88
CA LYS A 152 17.17 6.40 45.26
C LYS A 152 17.51 5.08 45.99
N LEU A 153 18.65 4.49 45.66
CA LEU A 153 19.44 3.61 46.54
C LEU A 153 20.93 4.02 46.55
N ARG A 154 21.34 4.56 47.72
CA ARG A 154 22.65 5.05 48.21
C ARG A 154 23.27 6.27 47.53
#